data_AF-A0A6A7W9A2-F1
#
_entry.id   AF-A0A6A7W9A2-F1
#
_cell.length_a   1.000
_cell.length_b   1.000
_cell.length_c   1.000
_cell.angle_alpha   90.00
_cell.angle_beta   90.00
_cell.angle_gamma   90.00
#
_symmetry.space_group_name_H-M   'P 1'
#
loop_
_entity.id
_entity.type
_entity.pdbx_description
1 polymer ?
#
loop_
_entity_poly.entity_id
_entity_poly.type
_entity_poly.pdbx_seq_one_letter_code
_entity_poly.pdbx_strand_id
1 'polypeptide(L)'
;RNNIWNTPYLFNAKEFDEETGLYYYGARYYDPRLSLWLSIDPKEEKYSNVSTYCYVISNPLKYTDPTGMEIDMTKVRLADEQLKLSTTQSVIKDLASQTGLQLSLDKDNKLQYAKNDKGKPIVNKITNKKGKEIDAGSKTARNFLIKMIDNKTEIEVSYHAKRTVTSGTQIGLSFEQISNMIKGAVGVDGNTLGFGMNFLHELHHTTIGGDYHDSTELFGTGPVVDNMNIIRNELNKQGFNYGERLNYKAIHTKEGNIIPFNESALTSLKYNSSMGKKAHYIKTK
;
A
#
# COMPACT_ATOMS: atom_id res chain seq x y z
N ARG A 1 -44.89 -1.18 -18.54
CA ARG A 1 -43.90 -1.50 -19.59
C ARG A 1 -44.14 -0.56 -20.76
N ASN A 2 -43.16 0.22 -21.20
CA ASN A 2 -43.23 1.01 -22.44
C ASN A 2 -42.53 0.19 -23.55
N ASN A 3 -43.20 0.04 -24.68
CA ASN A 3 -43.13 -1.11 -25.56
C ASN A 3 -42.46 -0.76 -26.91
N ILE A 4 -41.12 -0.73 -26.97
CA ILE A 4 -40.41 -0.61 -28.25
C ILE A 4 -39.25 -1.62 -28.38
N TRP A 5 -38.66 -2.12 -27.28
CA TRP A 5 -37.65 -3.19 -27.33
C TRP A 5 -37.75 -4.08 -26.08
N ASN A 6 -38.43 -5.23 -26.17
CA ASN A 6 -38.60 -6.17 -25.06
C ASN A 6 -37.47 -7.21 -25.08
N THR A 7 -36.31 -6.87 -24.53
CA THR A 7 -35.19 -7.81 -24.37
C THR A 7 -35.36 -8.60 -23.07
N PRO A 8 -35.24 -9.94 -23.09
CA PRO A 8 -35.26 -10.74 -21.86
C PRO A 8 -33.96 -10.57 -21.05
N TYR A 9 -32.92 -9.97 -21.65
CA TYR A 9 -31.67 -9.67 -20.96
C TYR A 9 -31.74 -8.31 -20.27
N LEU A 10 -31.69 -8.32 -18.93
CA LEU A 10 -31.84 -7.13 -18.08
C LEU A 10 -30.61 -6.94 -17.18
N PHE A 11 -30.69 -7.31 -15.90
CA PHE A 11 -29.61 -7.12 -14.94
C PHE A 11 -28.34 -7.88 -15.35
N ASN A 12 -27.19 -7.20 -15.37
CA ASN A 12 -25.90 -7.71 -15.85
C ASN A 12 -25.94 -8.39 -17.23
N ALA A 13 -26.88 -7.97 -18.09
CA ALA A 13 -27.16 -8.59 -19.38
C ALA A 13 -27.45 -10.10 -19.26
N LYS A 14 -28.04 -10.53 -18.15
CA LYS A 14 -28.51 -11.91 -17.94
C LYS A 14 -29.99 -12.02 -18.25
N GLU A 15 -30.34 -13.19 -18.76
CA GLU A 15 -31.70 -13.52 -19.09
C GLU A 15 -32.54 -13.56 -17.82
N PHE A 16 -33.61 -12.79 -17.83
CA PHE A 16 -34.63 -12.80 -16.82
C PHE A 16 -35.72 -13.79 -17.23
N ASP A 17 -35.82 -14.88 -16.49
CA ASP A 17 -36.90 -15.85 -16.64
C ASP A 17 -38.17 -15.27 -15.99
N GLU A 18 -39.15 -14.90 -16.81
CA GLU A 18 -40.40 -14.29 -16.33
C GLU A 18 -41.29 -15.28 -15.57
N GLU A 19 -41.20 -16.58 -15.84
CA GLU A 19 -42.03 -17.60 -15.19
C GLU A 19 -41.59 -17.83 -13.74
N THR A 20 -40.28 -17.82 -13.51
CA THR A 20 -39.72 -18.03 -12.17
C THR A 20 -39.37 -16.73 -11.44
N GLY A 21 -39.20 -15.62 -12.16
CA GLY A 21 -38.74 -14.34 -11.62
C GLY A 21 -37.25 -14.33 -11.25
N LEU A 22 -36.44 -15.16 -11.89
CA LEU A 22 -35.02 -15.38 -11.58
C LEU A 22 -34.14 -14.99 -12.75
N TYR A 23 -32.85 -14.75 -12.49
CA TYR A 23 -31.87 -14.54 -13.55
C TYR A 23 -31.05 -15.79 -13.79
N TYR A 24 -30.96 -16.23 -15.05
CA TYR A 24 -30.09 -17.33 -15.45
C TYR A 24 -28.68 -16.84 -15.76
N TYR A 25 -27.69 -17.30 -14.99
CA TYR A 25 -26.30 -16.91 -15.13
C TYR A 25 -25.42 -17.96 -15.81
N GLY A 26 -25.99 -19.12 -16.18
CA GLY A 26 -25.28 -20.25 -16.76
C GLY A 26 -25.19 -21.42 -15.77
N ALA A 27 -24.35 -21.30 -14.75
CA ALA A 27 -24.19 -22.36 -13.75
C ALA A 27 -25.18 -22.28 -12.57
N ARG A 28 -25.74 -21.09 -12.31
CA ARG A 28 -26.66 -20.85 -11.20
C ARG A 28 -27.80 -19.92 -11.60
N TYR A 29 -28.90 -20.03 -10.87
CA TYR A 29 -29.99 -19.05 -10.88
C TYR A 29 -29.81 -18.06 -9.74
N TYR A 30 -29.95 -16.77 -10.05
CA TYR A 30 -29.87 -15.66 -9.11
C TYR A 30 -31.27 -15.14 -8.80
N ASP A 31 -31.59 -15.03 -7.51
CA ASP A 31 -32.80 -14.37 -7.04
C ASP A 31 -32.52 -12.88 -6.79
N PRO A 32 -33.07 -11.97 -7.61
CA PRO A 32 -32.83 -10.54 -7.45
C PRO A 32 -33.54 -9.92 -6.25
N ARG A 33 -34.58 -10.56 -5.68
CA ARG A 33 -35.32 -10.06 -4.52
C ARG A 33 -34.57 -10.39 -3.22
N LEU A 34 -34.01 -11.59 -3.14
CA LEU A 34 -33.19 -12.02 -2.00
C LEU A 34 -31.72 -11.59 -2.12
N SER A 35 -31.27 -11.26 -3.34
CA SER A 35 -29.87 -10.99 -3.65
C SER A 35 -28.93 -12.16 -3.35
N LEU A 36 -29.40 -13.38 -3.60
CA LEU A 36 -28.69 -14.62 -3.34
C LEU A 36 -28.73 -15.55 -4.56
N TRP A 37 -27.76 -16.46 -4.62
CA TRP A 37 -27.83 -17.64 -5.49
C TRP A 37 -28.81 -18.66 -4.92
N LEU A 38 -29.49 -19.39 -5.79
CA LEU A 38 -30.40 -20.48 -5.38
C LEU A 38 -29.69 -21.82 -5.16
N SER A 39 -28.45 -21.95 -5.61
CA SER A 39 -27.64 -23.15 -5.47
C SER A 39 -26.23 -22.82 -4.98
N ILE A 40 -25.61 -23.84 -4.39
CA ILE A 40 -24.24 -23.79 -3.86
C ILE A 40 -23.26 -23.40 -4.97
N ASP A 41 -22.29 -22.54 -4.64
CA ASP A 41 -21.21 -22.16 -5.55
C ASP A 41 -20.39 -23.37 -6.01
N PRO A 42 -20.32 -23.68 -7.32
CA PRO A 42 -19.50 -24.76 -7.83
C PRO A 42 -18.00 -24.62 -7.51
N LYS A 43 -17.55 -23.41 -7.13
CA LYS A 43 -16.19 -23.10 -6.69
C LYS A 43 -16.15 -22.60 -5.24
N GLU A 44 -17.05 -23.06 -4.37
CA GLU A 44 -17.12 -22.64 -2.97
C GLU A 44 -15.79 -22.74 -2.21
N GLU A 45 -14.96 -23.75 -2.51
CA GLU A 45 -13.64 -23.94 -1.89
C GLU A 45 -12.70 -22.73 -2.10
N LYS A 46 -12.89 -21.99 -3.19
CA LYS A 46 -12.14 -20.76 -3.49
C LYS A 46 -12.50 -19.60 -2.55
N TYR A 47 -13.68 -19.65 -1.92
CA TYR A 47 -14.27 -18.57 -1.15
C TYR A 47 -14.63 -19.02 0.26
N SER A 48 -13.68 -19.63 0.97
CA SER A 48 -13.90 -20.27 2.29
C SER A 48 -14.45 -19.33 3.38
N ASN A 49 -14.38 -18.02 3.20
CA ASN A 49 -14.84 -16.99 4.12
C ASN A 49 -16.14 -16.29 3.67
N VAL A 50 -16.78 -16.78 2.60
CA VAL A 50 -18.00 -16.21 2.02
C VAL A 50 -19.07 -17.30 1.97
N SER A 51 -20.32 -16.95 2.27
CA SER A 51 -21.43 -17.90 2.12
C SER A 51 -21.54 -18.38 0.68
N THR A 52 -21.78 -19.67 0.50
CA THR A 52 -21.83 -20.35 -0.81
C THR A 52 -23.02 -19.91 -1.66
N TYR A 53 -23.99 -19.22 -1.04
CA TYR A 53 -25.15 -18.61 -1.68
C TYR A 53 -24.98 -17.10 -1.93
N CYS A 54 -23.88 -16.50 -1.48
CA CYS A 54 -23.67 -15.05 -1.55
C CYS A 54 -23.43 -14.59 -2.99
N TYR A 55 -24.21 -13.60 -3.44
CA TYR A 55 -23.95 -12.94 -4.70
C TYR A 55 -22.80 -11.93 -4.56
N VAL A 56 -21.69 -12.20 -5.24
CA VAL A 56 -20.52 -11.32 -5.41
C VAL A 56 -20.00 -10.65 -4.13
N ILE A 57 -19.89 -11.42 -3.04
CA ILE A 57 -19.38 -10.96 -1.72
C ILE A 57 -20.17 -9.74 -1.22
N SER A 58 -21.48 -9.73 -1.49
CA SER A 58 -22.40 -8.68 -1.09
C SER A 58 -22.05 -7.28 -1.63
N ASN A 59 -21.32 -7.18 -2.74
CA ASN A 59 -21.00 -5.89 -3.37
C ASN A 59 -21.27 -5.89 -4.90
N PRO A 60 -22.56 -5.93 -5.31
CA PRO A 60 -22.97 -5.98 -6.71
C PRO A 60 -22.80 -4.66 -7.47
N LEU A 61 -22.44 -3.57 -6.77
CA LEU A 61 -22.03 -2.32 -7.40
C LEU A 61 -20.59 -2.40 -7.94
N LYS A 62 -19.74 -3.18 -7.28
CA LYS A 62 -18.31 -3.28 -7.59
C LYS A 62 -17.97 -4.52 -8.42
N TYR A 63 -18.69 -5.61 -8.20
CA TYR A 63 -18.37 -6.91 -8.76
C TYR A 63 -19.55 -7.49 -9.54
N THR A 64 -19.24 -8.35 -10.50
CA THR A 64 -20.21 -9.12 -11.28
C THR A 64 -19.74 -10.57 -11.35
N ASP A 65 -20.63 -11.55 -11.43
CA ASP A 65 -20.29 -12.95 -11.74
C ASP A 65 -20.90 -13.28 -13.10
N PRO A 66 -20.14 -13.32 -14.20
CA PRO A 66 -20.71 -13.50 -15.54
C PRO A 66 -21.14 -14.92 -15.85
N THR A 67 -20.75 -15.94 -15.09
CA THR A 67 -21.06 -17.35 -15.42
C THR A 67 -21.84 -18.06 -14.32
N GLY A 68 -22.10 -17.38 -13.20
CA GLY A 68 -22.63 -17.99 -12.00
C GLY A 68 -21.65 -18.99 -11.38
N MET A 69 -20.34 -18.86 -11.61
CA MET A 69 -19.33 -19.77 -11.04
C MET A 69 -18.17 -19.02 -10.40
N GLU A 70 -17.92 -17.79 -10.83
CA GLU A 70 -16.73 -17.07 -10.42
C GLU A 70 -16.94 -15.57 -10.56
N ILE A 71 -16.55 -14.85 -9.52
CA ILE A 71 -16.62 -13.40 -9.51
C ILE A 71 -15.64 -12.84 -10.53
N ASP A 72 -16.16 -12.09 -11.50
CA ASP A 72 -15.37 -11.33 -12.45
C ASP A 72 -14.81 -10.08 -11.78
N MET A 73 -13.56 -10.21 -11.38
CA MET A 73 -12.75 -9.11 -10.88
C MET A 73 -12.19 -8.25 -12.02
N THR A 74 -12.45 -8.56 -13.30
CA THR A 74 -11.84 -7.89 -14.45
C THR A 74 -12.19 -6.41 -14.51
N LYS A 75 -13.35 -5.94 -14.05
CA LYS A 75 -13.61 -4.48 -13.98
C LYS A 75 -12.80 -3.77 -12.90
N VAL A 76 -12.54 -4.43 -11.78
CA VAL A 76 -11.68 -3.88 -10.69
C VAL A 76 -10.23 -3.99 -11.09
N ARG A 77 -9.83 -5.12 -11.67
CA ARG A 77 -8.50 -5.33 -12.21
C ARG A 77 -8.25 -4.36 -13.35
N LEU A 78 -9.15 -4.20 -14.32
CA LEU A 78 -9.04 -3.20 -15.39
C LEU A 78 -9.14 -1.78 -14.85
N ALA A 79 -9.89 -1.46 -13.79
CA ALA A 79 -9.84 -0.14 -13.16
C ALA A 79 -8.47 0.11 -12.48
N ASP A 80 -7.91 -0.87 -11.77
CA ASP A 80 -6.57 -0.82 -11.17
C ASP A 80 -5.45 -0.90 -12.23
N GLU A 81 -5.70 -1.54 -13.37
CA GLU A 81 -4.78 -1.81 -14.48
C GLU A 81 -4.83 -0.68 -15.53
N GLN A 82 -5.95 0.04 -15.62
CA GLN A 82 -6.13 1.31 -16.33
C GLN A 82 -5.65 2.48 -15.44
N LEU A 83 -5.65 2.30 -14.11
CA LEU A 83 -5.03 3.18 -13.12
C LEU A 83 -3.74 2.57 -12.54
N LYS A 84 -2.86 1.96 -13.38
CA LYS A 84 -1.45 1.55 -13.09
C LYS A 84 -0.54 2.66 -12.50
N LEU A 85 -1.16 3.72 -12.02
CA LEU A 85 -0.69 5.02 -11.62
C LEU A 85 -0.97 5.27 -10.12
N SER A 86 -1.97 4.71 -9.45
CA SER A 86 -2.19 5.10 -8.02
C SER A 86 -1.08 4.63 -7.09
N THR A 87 -0.70 3.34 -7.10
CA THR A 87 0.35 2.80 -6.20
C THR A 87 1.74 3.17 -6.68
N THR A 88 2.04 3.01 -7.97
CA THR A 88 3.33 3.36 -8.54
C THR A 88 3.58 4.87 -8.48
N GLN A 89 2.58 5.73 -8.78
CA GLN A 89 2.75 7.17 -8.56
C GLN A 89 2.78 7.50 -7.07
N SER A 90 2.07 6.79 -6.18
CA SER A 90 2.22 7.03 -4.73
C SER A 90 3.65 6.72 -4.26
N VAL A 91 4.24 5.61 -4.72
CA VAL A 91 5.65 5.29 -4.45
C VAL A 91 6.57 6.37 -5.02
N ILE A 92 6.43 6.71 -6.31
CA ILE A 92 7.27 7.72 -6.97
C ILE A 92 7.12 9.09 -6.31
N LYS A 93 5.89 9.50 -5.96
CA LYS A 93 5.57 10.77 -5.30
C LYS A 93 6.17 10.81 -3.89
N ASP A 94 5.99 9.75 -3.11
CA ASP A 94 6.57 9.64 -1.77
C ASP A 94 8.09 9.67 -1.84
N LEU A 95 8.70 8.88 -2.74
CA LEU A 95 10.15 8.86 -2.94
C LEU A 95 10.68 10.21 -3.43
N ALA A 96 9.99 10.88 -4.36
CA ALA A 96 10.38 12.21 -4.82
C ALA A 96 10.34 13.23 -3.68
N SER A 97 9.31 13.18 -2.82
CA SER A 97 9.21 14.02 -1.62
C SER A 97 10.32 13.70 -0.60
N GLN A 98 10.57 12.41 -0.34
CA GLN A 98 11.54 11.94 0.65
C GLN A 98 12.98 12.13 0.21
N THR A 99 13.28 12.11 -1.09
CA THR A 99 14.64 12.27 -1.62
C THR A 99 14.91 13.68 -2.16
N GLY A 100 13.86 14.42 -2.51
CA GLY A 100 13.95 15.68 -3.27
C GLY A 100 14.30 15.51 -4.74
N LEU A 101 14.35 14.28 -5.26
CA LEU A 101 14.63 14.01 -6.67
C LEU A 101 13.39 14.22 -7.53
N GLN A 102 13.62 14.58 -8.79
CA GLN A 102 12.61 14.52 -9.83
C GLN A 102 12.64 13.12 -10.46
N LEU A 103 11.71 12.27 -10.02
CA LEU A 103 11.63 10.87 -10.40
C LEU A 103 10.63 10.66 -11.54
N SER A 104 10.93 9.72 -12.44
CA SER A 104 10.04 9.28 -13.51
C SER A 104 10.32 7.83 -13.88
N LEU A 105 9.45 7.23 -14.69
CA LEU A 105 9.71 5.94 -15.31
C LEU A 105 10.15 6.14 -16.76
N ASP A 106 11.07 5.33 -17.24
CA ASP A 106 11.40 5.25 -18.66
C ASP A 106 10.38 4.40 -19.44
N LYS A 107 10.63 4.24 -20.74
CA LYS A 107 9.79 3.44 -21.65
C LYS A 107 9.69 1.96 -21.27
N ASP A 108 10.65 1.45 -20.50
CA ASP A 108 10.74 0.07 -20.06
C ASP A 108 10.25 -0.06 -18.59
N ASN A 109 9.58 0.98 -18.07
CA ASN A 109 9.09 1.10 -16.70
C ASN A 109 10.20 1.08 -15.61
N LYS A 110 11.44 1.43 -15.97
CA LYS A 110 12.54 1.54 -15.00
C LYS A 110 12.54 2.90 -14.35
N LEU A 111 12.74 2.93 -13.03
CA LEU A 111 12.83 4.16 -12.27
C LEU A 111 14.09 4.94 -12.64
N GLN A 112 13.91 6.21 -12.99
CA GLN A 112 14.98 7.13 -13.34
C GLN A 112 14.79 8.46 -12.60
N TYR A 113 15.86 9.28 -12.57
CA TYR A 113 15.86 10.61 -11.98
C TYR A 113 16.44 11.65 -12.95
N ALA A 114 15.92 12.87 -12.88
CA ALA A 114 16.38 13.96 -13.74
C ALA A 114 17.84 14.34 -13.43
N LYS A 115 18.64 14.53 -14.49
CA LYS A 115 20.04 14.94 -14.45
C LYS A 115 20.19 16.27 -15.20
N ASN A 116 21.09 17.14 -14.73
CA ASN A 116 21.46 18.34 -15.46
C ASN A 116 22.46 18.04 -16.59
N ASP A 117 22.86 19.05 -17.37
CA ASP A 117 23.80 18.92 -18.50
C ASP A 117 25.16 18.34 -18.11
N LYS A 118 25.52 18.36 -16.82
CA LYS A 118 26.75 17.78 -16.27
C LYS A 118 26.56 16.36 -15.73
N GLY A 119 25.40 15.74 -15.97
CA GLY A 119 25.05 14.41 -15.47
C GLY A 119 24.77 14.34 -13.96
N LYS A 120 24.68 15.46 -13.25
CA LYS A 120 24.40 15.49 -11.80
C LYS A 120 22.88 15.49 -11.53
N PRO A 121 22.40 14.84 -10.44
CA PRO A 121 20.99 14.81 -10.09
C PRO A 121 20.43 16.23 -9.89
N ILE A 122 19.26 16.49 -10.47
CA ILE A 122 18.46 17.68 -10.18
C ILE A 122 17.69 17.43 -8.89
N VAL A 123 17.88 18.33 -7.92
CA VAL A 123 17.28 18.23 -6.59
C VAL A 123 16.42 19.46 -6.35
N ASN A 124 15.17 19.24 -5.96
CA ASN A 124 14.23 20.29 -5.59
C ASN A 124 14.77 21.08 -4.39
N LYS A 125 14.46 22.37 -4.34
CA LYS A 125 14.90 23.27 -3.28
C LYS A 125 13.73 23.68 -2.41
N ILE A 126 13.97 23.85 -1.12
CA ILE A 126 13.02 24.41 -0.17
C ILE A 126 13.68 25.52 0.66
N THR A 127 12.87 26.45 1.14
CA THR A 127 13.32 27.47 2.09
C THR A 127 13.16 26.95 3.51
N ASN A 128 14.25 26.90 4.26
CA ASN A 128 14.21 26.46 5.65
C ASN A 128 13.61 27.53 6.57
N LYS A 129 13.36 27.19 7.84
CA LYS A 129 12.85 28.11 8.87
C LYS A 129 13.73 29.36 9.10
N LYS A 130 14.98 29.34 8.65
CA LYS A 130 15.93 30.47 8.73
C LYS A 130 15.97 31.30 7.44
N GLY A 131 15.07 31.07 6.49
CA GLY A 131 15.02 31.77 5.21
C GLY A 131 16.09 31.35 4.20
N LYS A 132 16.89 30.32 4.49
CA LYS A 132 17.94 29.83 3.57
C LYS A 132 17.42 28.71 2.68
N GLU A 133 17.74 28.81 1.40
CA GLU A 133 17.46 27.76 0.42
C GLU A 133 18.35 26.54 0.65
N ILE A 134 17.73 25.37 0.78
CA ILE A 134 18.38 24.08 1.01
C ILE A 134 17.80 23.01 0.07
N ASP A 135 18.51 21.90 -0.09
CA ASP A 135 17.99 20.73 -0.79
C ASP A 135 16.78 20.16 -0.04
N ALA A 136 15.71 19.89 -0.78
CA ALA A 136 14.52 19.22 -0.27
C ALA A 136 14.78 17.72 -0.03
N GLY A 137 14.13 17.15 0.97
CA GLY A 137 14.20 15.72 1.26
C GLY A 137 15.52 15.28 1.90
N SER A 138 15.58 14.01 2.28
CA SER A 138 16.74 13.35 2.88
C SER A 138 17.86 13.13 1.86
N LYS A 139 19.06 13.60 2.21
CA LYS A 139 20.29 13.32 1.45
C LYS A 139 20.64 11.85 1.52
N THR A 140 20.42 11.21 2.67
CA THR A 140 20.66 9.77 2.86
C THR A 140 19.78 8.93 1.93
N ALA A 141 18.45 9.17 1.94
CA ALA A 141 17.53 8.48 1.03
C ALA A 141 17.85 8.75 -0.44
N ARG A 142 18.21 10.00 -0.78
CA ARG A 142 18.61 10.38 -2.14
C ARG A 142 19.82 9.60 -2.63
N ASN A 143 20.91 9.61 -1.88
CA ASN A 143 22.13 8.92 -2.26
C ASN A 143 21.91 7.41 -2.36
N PHE A 144 21.11 6.86 -1.45
CA PHE A 144 20.75 5.47 -1.48
C PHE A 144 19.98 5.13 -2.77
N LEU A 145 18.93 5.87 -3.09
CA LEU A 145 18.14 5.64 -4.30
C LEU A 145 18.95 5.84 -5.59
N ILE A 146 19.80 6.87 -5.66
CA ILE A 146 20.72 7.09 -6.79
C ILE A 146 21.65 5.90 -6.99
N LYS A 147 22.25 5.40 -5.90
CA LYS A 147 23.12 4.21 -5.96
C LYS A 147 22.38 3.03 -6.58
N MET A 148 21.12 2.81 -6.22
CA MET A 148 20.33 1.70 -6.76
C MET A 148 20.02 1.87 -8.25
N ILE A 149 19.62 3.08 -8.65
CA ILE A 149 19.30 3.39 -10.06
C ILE A 149 20.55 3.28 -10.94
N ASP A 150 21.70 3.80 -10.49
CA ASP A 150 22.93 3.82 -11.30
C ASP A 150 23.68 2.48 -11.32
N ASN A 151 23.45 1.57 -10.37
CA ASN A 151 24.11 0.25 -10.33
C ASN A 151 23.60 -0.72 -11.42
N LYS A 152 22.57 -0.34 -12.20
CA LYS A 152 21.98 -1.10 -13.33
C LYS A 152 21.44 -2.50 -13.00
N THR A 153 21.54 -2.98 -11.76
CA THR A 153 20.87 -4.21 -11.33
C THR A 153 19.37 -3.99 -11.28
N GLU A 154 18.60 -4.88 -11.90
CA GLU A 154 17.16 -4.79 -11.95
C GLU A 154 16.54 -5.18 -10.60
N ILE A 155 15.77 -4.24 -10.03
CA ILE A 155 14.94 -4.47 -8.84
C ILE A 155 13.49 -4.53 -9.33
N GLU A 156 12.89 -5.69 -9.17
CA GLU A 156 11.50 -5.91 -9.56
C GLU A 156 10.58 -5.53 -8.40
N VAL A 157 9.57 -4.69 -8.68
CA VAL A 157 8.62 -4.24 -7.66
C VAL A 157 7.23 -4.76 -8.01
N SER A 158 6.65 -5.56 -7.12
CA SER A 158 5.27 -6.04 -7.23
C SER A 158 4.36 -5.29 -6.25
N TYR A 159 3.21 -4.81 -6.71
CA TYR A 159 2.28 -4.00 -5.91
C TYR A 159 1.05 -4.78 -5.39
N HIS A 160 1.00 -6.09 -5.67
CA HIS A 160 -0.10 -6.98 -5.31
C HIS A 160 0.27 -7.98 -4.22
N ALA A 161 1.36 -7.72 -3.49
CA ALA A 161 1.80 -8.59 -2.42
C ALA A 161 0.80 -8.58 -1.27
N LYS A 162 0.55 -9.73 -0.64
CA LYS A 162 -0.29 -9.83 0.58
C LYS A 162 0.36 -9.17 1.80
N ARG A 163 1.69 -9.06 1.79
CA ARG A 163 2.53 -8.40 2.79
C ARG A 163 3.70 -7.73 2.10
N THR A 164 4.18 -6.65 2.69
CA THR A 164 5.43 -6.03 2.26
C THR A 164 6.60 -6.95 2.63
N VAL A 165 7.41 -7.36 1.66
CA VAL A 165 8.51 -8.34 1.81
C VAL A 165 9.60 -8.13 0.75
N THR A 166 10.80 -8.64 1.04
CA THR A 166 11.92 -8.69 0.09
C THR A 166 12.38 -10.13 -0.12
N SER A 167 12.72 -10.48 -1.37
CA SER A 167 13.37 -11.75 -1.74
C SER A 167 14.43 -11.50 -2.80
N GLY A 168 15.71 -11.57 -2.42
CA GLY A 168 16.82 -11.27 -3.32
C GLY A 168 16.78 -9.81 -3.81
N THR A 169 16.48 -9.60 -5.09
CA THR A 169 16.31 -8.28 -5.70
C THR A 169 14.84 -7.88 -5.91
N GLN A 170 13.88 -8.69 -5.47
CA GLN A 170 12.46 -8.42 -5.63
C GLN A 170 11.88 -7.78 -4.37
N ILE A 171 11.07 -6.73 -4.55
CA ILE A 171 10.32 -6.04 -3.50
C ILE A 171 8.84 -6.25 -3.74
N GLY A 172 8.15 -6.84 -2.78
CA GLY A 172 6.69 -6.86 -2.72
C GLY A 172 6.19 -5.73 -1.84
N LEU A 173 5.31 -4.87 -2.34
CA LEU A 173 4.60 -3.86 -1.55
C LEU A 173 3.13 -4.23 -1.45
N SER A 174 2.60 -4.25 -0.23
CA SER A 174 1.17 -4.47 0.01
C SER A 174 0.42 -3.14 0.12
N PHE A 175 -0.40 -2.81 -0.87
CA PHE A 175 -1.22 -1.59 -0.85
C PHE A 175 -2.14 -1.50 0.38
N GLU A 176 -2.80 -2.60 0.74
CA GLU A 176 -3.72 -2.62 1.88
C GLU A 176 -2.99 -2.38 3.20
N GLN A 177 -1.92 -3.14 3.47
CA GLN A 177 -1.08 -2.97 4.64
C GLN A 177 -0.55 -1.54 4.78
N ILE A 178 -0.01 -0.96 3.70
CA ILE A 178 0.55 0.40 3.72
C ILE A 178 -0.56 1.45 3.92
N SER A 179 -1.70 1.29 3.25
CA SER A 179 -2.85 2.19 3.43
C SER A 179 -3.39 2.16 4.86
N ASN A 180 -3.39 0.98 5.51
CA ASN A 180 -3.78 0.85 6.91
C ASN A 180 -2.76 1.52 7.84
N MET A 181 -1.46 1.42 7.56
CA MET A 181 -0.42 2.15 8.31
C MET A 181 -0.57 3.67 8.18
N ILE A 182 -0.81 4.18 6.96
CA ILE A 182 -1.03 5.62 6.71
C ILE A 182 -2.25 6.11 7.52
N LYS A 183 -3.37 5.38 7.47
CA LYS A 183 -4.59 5.72 8.22
C LYS A 183 -4.43 5.59 9.74
N GLY A 184 -3.53 4.72 10.18
CA GLY A 184 -3.25 4.45 11.58
C GLY A 184 -2.30 5.43 12.25
N ALA A 185 -1.79 6.44 11.51
CA ALA A 185 -0.86 7.42 12.03
C ALA A 185 -1.51 8.37 13.05
N VAL A 186 -0.92 8.46 14.23
CA VAL A 186 -1.33 9.36 15.32
C VAL A 186 -0.11 10.15 15.79
N GLY A 187 -0.20 11.48 15.70
CA GLY A 187 0.89 12.37 16.09
C GLY A 187 2.11 12.34 15.15
N VAL A 188 2.03 11.62 14.02
CA VAL A 188 3.04 11.60 12.94
C VAL A 188 2.39 11.78 11.58
N ASP A 189 3.18 12.15 10.59
CA ASP A 189 2.78 12.18 9.18
C ASP A 189 2.40 10.75 8.72
N GLY A 190 1.34 10.60 7.93
CA GLY A 190 0.94 9.31 7.37
C GLY A 190 2.04 8.65 6.54
N ASN A 191 2.90 9.44 5.92
CA ASN A 191 4.03 8.96 5.12
C ASN A 191 5.17 8.37 5.95
N THR A 192 5.09 8.44 7.28
CA THR A 192 6.05 7.81 8.23
C THR A 192 6.28 6.32 7.98
N LEU A 193 5.21 5.62 7.61
CA LEU A 193 5.22 4.26 7.05
C LEU A 193 4.39 4.24 5.75
N GLY A 194 4.54 5.28 4.93
CA GLY A 194 3.93 5.38 3.60
C GLY A 194 4.62 4.50 2.56
N PHE A 195 4.23 4.65 1.30
CA PHE A 195 4.73 3.82 0.21
C PHE A 195 6.22 3.99 -0.01
N GLY A 196 6.72 5.23 -0.02
CA GLY A 196 8.15 5.50 -0.17
C GLY A 196 9.00 4.99 1.00
N MET A 197 8.51 5.12 2.24
CA MET A 197 9.25 4.65 3.42
C MET A 197 9.30 3.13 3.49
N ASN A 198 8.22 2.44 3.12
CA ASN A 198 8.23 0.98 3.02
C ASN A 198 9.14 0.51 1.88
N PHE A 199 9.10 1.18 0.73
CA PHE A 199 10.02 0.86 -0.36
C PHE A 199 11.48 0.98 0.08
N LEU A 200 11.87 2.09 0.72
CA LEU A 200 13.24 2.28 1.21
C LEU A 200 13.63 1.26 2.30
N HIS A 201 12.67 0.86 3.14
CA HIS A 201 12.86 -0.19 4.15
C HIS A 201 13.15 -1.54 3.51
N GLU A 202 12.30 -1.99 2.59
CA GLU A 202 12.50 -3.23 1.82
C GLU A 202 13.80 -3.20 1.02
N LEU A 203 14.14 -2.03 0.48
CA LEU A 203 15.38 -1.85 -0.26
C LEU A 203 16.60 -2.20 0.58
N HIS A 204 16.62 -1.89 1.89
CA HIS A 204 17.70 -2.25 2.81
C HIS A 204 17.85 -3.77 3.04
N HIS A 205 16.78 -4.54 2.86
CA HIS A 205 16.81 -6.01 2.92
C HIS A 205 17.38 -6.63 1.64
N THR A 206 17.43 -5.91 0.53
CA THR A 206 18.03 -6.44 -0.70
C THR A 206 19.54 -6.58 -0.53
N THR A 207 20.12 -7.52 -1.27
CA THR A 207 21.59 -7.73 -1.30
C THR A 207 22.38 -6.47 -1.68
N ILE A 208 21.78 -5.58 -2.45
CA ILE A 208 22.39 -4.31 -2.89
C ILE A 208 22.20 -3.22 -1.81
N GLY A 209 21.12 -3.31 -1.03
CA GLY A 209 20.77 -2.40 0.04
C GLY A 209 21.47 -2.63 1.37
N GLY A 210 22.32 -3.65 1.43
CA GLY A 210 23.15 -3.98 2.59
C GLY A 210 22.79 -5.30 3.27
N ASP A 211 21.79 -6.04 2.76
CA ASP A 211 21.36 -7.35 3.27
C ASP A 211 21.08 -7.33 4.78
N TYR A 212 20.50 -6.23 5.25
CA TYR A 212 20.21 -6.06 6.66
C TYR A 212 19.03 -6.93 7.08
N HIS A 213 19.01 -7.35 8.34
CA HIS A 213 17.90 -8.09 8.92
C HIS A 213 17.16 -7.27 9.97
N ASP A 214 15.86 -7.54 10.08
CA ASP A 214 15.03 -6.91 11.09
C ASP A 214 15.35 -7.40 12.49
N SER A 215 15.23 -6.49 13.46
CA SER A 215 15.44 -6.86 14.84
C SER A 215 14.34 -7.80 15.33
N THR A 216 14.76 -8.88 15.97
CA THR A 216 13.87 -9.77 16.72
C THR A 216 13.66 -9.32 18.16
N GLU A 217 14.41 -8.33 18.63
CA GLU A 217 14.38 -7.85 20.01
C GLU A 217 13.08 -7.11 20.32
N LEU A 218 12.62 -7.25 21.56
CA LEU A 218 11.50 -6.47 22.07
C LEU A 218 12.03 -5.13 22.61
N PHE A 219 11.46 -4.02 22.15
CA PHE A 219 11.93 -2.66 22.43
C PHE A 219 13.31 -2.35 21.81
N GLY A 220 13.54 -2.86 20.60
CA GLY A 220 14.74 -2.59 19.80
C GLY A 220 14.39 -2.23 18.36
N THR A 221 15.25 -1.46 17.71
CA THR A 221 15.08 -0.96 16.33
C THR A 221 15.77 -1.89 15.32
N GLY A 222 17.04 -2.18 15.54
CA GLY A 222 17.88 -2.93 14.60
C GLY A 222 18.35 -2.09 13.41
N PRO A 223 19.28 -2.63 12.60
CA PRO A 223 20.05 -1.86 11.63
C PRO A 223 19.19 -1.24 10.53
N VAL A 224 18.11 -1.90 10.12
CA VAL A 224 17.20 -1.35 9.11
C VAL A 224 16.46 -0.13 9.67
N VAL A 225 15.88 -0.25 10.86
CA VAL A 225 15.15 0.87 11.47
C VAL A 225 16.09 2.02 11.82
N ASP A 226 17.32 1.73 12.25
CA ASP A 226 18.34 2.74 12.52
C ASP A 226 18.66 3.57 11.26
N ASN A 227 18.89 2.90 10.13
CA ASN A 227 19.08 3.57 8.84
C ASN A 227 17.84 4.39 8.43
N MET A 228 16.64 3.83 8.63
CA MET A 228 15.41 4.55 8.35
C MET A 228 15.21 5.77 9.27
N ASN A 229 15.65 5.71 10.53
CA ASN A 229 15.58 6.83 11.46
C ASN A 229 16.55 7.97 11.08
N ILE A 230 17.70 7.68 10.45
CA ILE A 230 18.55 8.71 9.85
C ILE A 230 17.76 9.51 8.81
N ILE A 231 17.05 8.82 7.91
CA ILE A 231 16.22 9.44 6.88
C ILE A 231 15.10 10.29 7.52
N ARG A 232 14.38 9.73 8.50
CA ARG A 232 13.32 10.45 9.23
C ARG A 232 13.85 11.70 9.91
N ASN A 233 15.01 11.61 10.57
CA ASN A 233 15.63 12.74 11.26
C ASN A 233 16.05 13.86 10.30
N GLU A 234 16.53 13.54 9.11
CA GLU A 234 16.81 14.53 8.06
C GLU A 234 15.54 15.25 7.59
N LEU A 235 14.44 14.51 7.39
CA LEU A 235 13.14 15.08 7.02
C LEU A 235 12.55 15.93 8.16
N ASN A 236 12.63 15.46 9.41
CA ASN A 236 12.15 16.19 10.57
C ASN A 236 12.84 17.56 10.74
N LYS A 237 14.15 17.63 10.44
CA LYS A 237 14.90 18.90 10.43
C LYS A 237 14.39 19.91 9.40
N GLN A 238 13.71 19.45 8.36
CA GLN A 238 13.07 20.28 7.33
C GLN A 238 11.63 20.69 7.70
N GLY A 239 11.13 20.27 8.87
CA GLY A 239 9.81 20.65 9.37
C GLY A 239 8.72 19.59 9.17
N PHE A 240 9.06 18.43 8.61
CA PHE A 240 8.16 17.28 8.60
C PHE A 240 8.05 16.63 10.00
N ASN A 241 7.08 15.74 10.17
CA ASN A 241 6.88 15.01 11.43
C ASN A 241 6.80 13.50 11.17
N TYR A 242 7.91 12.91 10.76
CA TYR A 242 8.06 11.46 10.55
C TYR A 242 8.26 10.68 11.86
N GLY A 243 8.41 11.39 12.99
CA GLY A 243 8.78 10.77 14.27
C GLY A 243 10.12 10.03 14.22
N GLU A 244 10.34 9.17 15.21
CA GLU A 244 11.50 8.28 15.31
C GLU A 244 11.02 6.92 15.79
N ARG A 245 11.19 5.87 14.96
CA ARG A 245 10.70 4.54 15.32
C ARG A 245 11.60 3.95 16.40
N LEU A 246 11.07 3.68 17.58
CA LEU A 246 11.85 3.19 18.72
C LEU A 246 11.71 1.69 18.96
N ASN A 247 10.85 1.03 18.20
CA ASN A 247 10.70 -0.43 18.23
C ASN A 247 10.35 -0.94 16.83
N TYR A 248 11.04 -1.99 16.38
CA TYR A 248 10.71 -2.67 15.14
C TYR A 248 9.37 -3.40 15.30
N LYS A 249 9.24 -4.32 16.27
CA LYS A 249 8.02 -5.10 16.41
C LYS A 249 6.81 -4.22 16.75
N ALA A 250 5.70 -4.45 16.07
CA ALA A 250 4.43 -3.93 16.54
C ALA A 250 4.09 -4.60 17.89
N ILE A 251 3.68 -3.80 18.87
CA ILE A 251 3.32 -4.28 20.21
C ILE A 251 1.82 -4.52 20.24
N HIS A 252 1.43 -5.74 20.57
CA HIS A 252 0.03 -6.10 20.68
C HIS A 252 -0.59 -5.50 21.94
N THR A 253 -1.68 -4.76 21.77
CA THR A 253 -2.42 -4.12 22.86
C THR A 253 -3.91 -4.38 22.70
N LYS A 254 -4.71 -4.10 23.74
CA LYS A 254 -6.18 -4.16 23.66
C LYS A 254 -6.76 -3.24 22.59
N GLU A 255 -6.03 -2.17 22.26
CA GLU A 255 -6.44 -1.18 21.26
C GLU A 255 -5.94 -1.53 19.85
N GLY A 256 -5.21 -2.63 19.66
CA GLY A 256 -4.64 -3.07 18.38
C GLY A 256 -3.11 -3.20 18.42
N ASN A 257 -2.50 -3.41 17.26
CA ASN A 257 -1.05 -3.54 17.13
C ASN A 257 -0.41 -2.16 16.96
N ILE A 258 0.46 -1.74 17.88
CA ILE A 258 0.99 -0.37 17.93
C ILE A 258 2.49 -0.33 17.68
N ILE A 259 2.93 0.58 16.81
CA ILE A 259 4.34 0.87 16.54
C ILE A 259 4.67 2.26 17.11
N PRO A 260 5.57 2.38 18.11
CA PRO A 260 5.90 3.66 18.73
C PRO A 260 6.90 4.48 17.89
N PHE A 261 6.60 5.77 17.73
CA PHE A 261 7.39 6.77 17.00
C PHE A 261 7.93 7.91 17.87
N ASN A 262 7.77 7.81 19.20
CA ASN A 262 8.48 8.62 20.17
C ASN A 262 8.50 7.96 21.55
N GLU A 263 9.29 8.53 22.46
CA GLU A 263 9.47 8.02 23.82
C GLU A 263 8.18 7.97 24.62
N SER A 264 7.28 8.93 24.42
CA SER A 264 5.98 8.94 25.09
C SER A 264 5.15 7.70 24.74
N ALA A 265 5.11 7.30 23.47
CA ALA A 265 4.41 6.10 23.03
C ALA A 265 5.12 4.82 23.49
N LEU A 266 6.45 4.77 23.39
CA LEU A 266 7.24 3.61 23.81
C LEU A 266 7.08 3.35 25.31
N THR A 267 7.13 4.40 26.13
CA THR A 267 6.93 4.34 27.59
C THR A 267 5.55 3.80 27.93
N SER A 268 4.49 4.33 27.28
CA SER A 268 3.13 3.81 27.49
C SER A 268 3.03 2.31 27.19
N LEU A 269 3.69 1.84 26.12
CA LEU A 269 3.70 0.42 25.77
C LEU A 269 4.50 -0.44 26.75
N LYS A 270 5.67 0.04 27.22
CA LYS A 270 6.51 -0.67 28.20
C LYS A 270 5.79 -0.90 29.54
N TYR A 271 5.00 0.08 29.97
CA TYR A 271 4.28 0.03 31.24
C TYR A 271 2.81 -0.37 31.11
N ASN A 272 2.37 -0.79 29.91
CA ASN A 272 0.98 -1.16 29.62
C ASN A 272 -0.03 -0.10 30.09
N SER A 273 0.30 1.17 29.89
CA SER A 273 -0.53 2.33 30.27
C SER A 273 -1.19 2.95 29.04
N SER A 274 -2.17 3.83 29.27
CA SER A 274 -2.87 4.51 28.18
C SER A 274 -1.92 5.43 27.39
N MET A 275 -2.22 5.59 26.10
CA MET A 275 -1.45 6.48 25.23
C MET A 275 -1.66 7.94 25.65
N GLY A 276 -0.56 8.60 26.02
CA GLY A 276 -0.58 10.01 26.38
C GLY A 276 -0.90 10.92 25.18
N LYS A 277 -1.35 12.16 25.44
CA LYS A 277 -1.67 13.15 24.39
C LYS A 277 -0.48 13.51 23.48
N LYS A 278 0.75 13.29 23.96
CA LYS A 278 1.99 13.53 23.21
C LYS A 278 2.52 12.26 22.54
N ALA A 279 1.82 11.13 22.62
CA ALA A 279 2.26 9.87 22.04
C ALA A 279 2.19 9.93 20.51
N HIS A 280 3.29 9.58 19.86
CA HIS A 280 3.39 9.48 18.41
C HIS A 280 3.51 8.00 18.08
N TYR A 281 2.56 7.46 17.32
CA TYR A 281 2.52 6.03 17.00
C TYR A 281 1.74 5.75 15.73
N ILE A 282 1.91 4.53 15.22
CA ILE A 282 1.08 3.99 14.14
C ILE A 282 0.33 2.77 14.66
N LYS A 283 -1.00 2.80 14.55
CA LYS A 283 -1.88 1.68 14.84
C LYS A 283 -2.09 0.84 13.57
N THR A 284 -1.71 -0.42 13.65
CA THR A 284 -1.89 -1.40 12.57
C THR A 284 -3.03 -2.35 12.92
N LYS A 285 -3.73 -2.83 11.89
CA LYS A 285 -4.77 -3.86 12.04
C LYS A 285 -4.12 -5.23 12.19
#